data_AF-A0A435WVP4-F1
#
_entry.id   AF-A0A435WVP4-F1
#
_cell.length_a   1.000
_cell.length_b   1.000
_cell.length_c   1.000
_cell.angle_alpha   90.00
_cell.angle_beta   90.00
_cell.angle_gamma   90.00
#
_symmetry.space_group_name_H-M   'P 1'
#
loop_
_entity.id
_entity.type
_entity.pdbx_description
1 polymer ?
#
loop_
_entity_poly.entity_id
_entity_poly.type
_entity_poly.pdbx_seq_one_letter_code
_entity_poly.pdbx_strand_id
1 'polypeptide(L)'
;HGQVTGDGDATIGNLSKLEFGGASSTDVTFAHDAAGTLQLDDSFDFSGQIGGITNDDRLELEDILFGAGTTAVYQANQDGSGGTLTISDGTHGTALHLVGSYDANGFKLADDGQGHTAVSYNPAEFTLTGVGNGAISSDFVV
;
A
#
# COMPACT_ATOMS: atom_id res chain seq x y z
N HIS A 1 -6.73 -7.45 31.21
CA HIS A 1 -6.76 -6.29 30.29
C HIS A 1 -7.88 -6.54 29.29
N GLY A 2 -8.76 -5.57 29.06
CA GLY A 2 -9.88 -5.70 28.14
C GLY A 2 -9.40 -5.41 26.72
N GLN A 3 -9.62 -6.34 25.81
CA GLN A 3 -9.38 -6.12 24.39
C GLN A 3 -10.55 -5.29 23.84
N VAL A 4 -10.23 -4.16 23.20
CA VAL A 4 -11.18 -3.44 22.35
C VAL A 4 -10.99 -4.03 20.95
N THR A 5 -12.03 -4.65 20.40
CA THR A 5 -12.05 -5.09 18.99
C THR A 5 -13.18 -4.40 18.26
N GLY A 6 -12.91 -3.94 17.05
CA GLY A 6 -13.91 -3.44 16.11
C GLY A 6 -13.28 -3.34 14.72
N ASP A 7 -13.93 -3.94 13.73
CA ASP A 7 -13.49 -3.94 12.32
C ASP A 7 -13.95 -2.64 11.63
N GLY A 8 -13.77 -1.50 12.31
CA GLY A 8 -14.26 -0.22 11.86
C GLY A 8 -13.69 0.15 10.50
N ASP A 9 -14.36 1.07 9.80
CA ASP A 9 -13.85 1.66 8.56
C ASP A 9 -13.25 3.04 8.84
N ALA A 10 -12.09 3.31 8.25
CA ALA A 10 -11.45 4.63 8.26
C ALA A 10 -11.13 5.06 6.82
N THR A 11 -11.39 6.34 6.52
CA THR A 11 -11.02 6.93 5.23
C THR A 11 -9.95 7.99 5.43
N ILE A 12 -8.84 7.90 4.70
CA ILE A 12 -7.78 8.90 4.65
C ILE A 12 -8.01 9.77 3.41
N GLY A 13 -8.09 11.09 3.56
CA GLY A 13 -8.22 12.01 2.42
C GLY A 13 -7.43 13.30 2.62
N ASN A 14 -7.24 14.08 1.56
CA ASN A 14 -6.71 15.45 1.60
C ASN A 14 -5.42 15.62 2.42
N LEU A 15 -4.35 14.90 2.06
CA LEU A 15 -3.03 14.97 2.70
C LEU A 15 -3.03 14.60 4.19
N SER A 16 -4.08 13.90 4.65
CA SER A 16 -4.21 13.54 6.06
C SER A 16 -3.34 12.35 6.42
N LYS A 17 -3.00 12.28 7.71
CA LYS A 17 -2.36 11.14 8.35
C LYS A 17 -3.34 10.44 9.28
N LEU A 18 -3.41 9.12 9.17
CA LEU A 18 -4.04 8.23 10.14
C LEU A 18 -2.94 7.37 10.77
N GLU A 19 -2.98 7.25 12.10
CA GLU A 19 -1.98 6.52 12.88
C GLU A 19 -2.67 5.50 13.77
N PHE A 20 -2.11 4.28 13.79
CA PHE A 20 -2.42 3.27 14.79
C PHE A 20 -1.19 2.99 15.64
N GLY A 21 -1.21 3.48 16.88
CA GLY A 21 -0.12 3.30 17.86
C GLY A 21 -0.01 1.89 18.47
N GLY A 22 -0.75 0.92 17.95
CA GLY A 22 -0.84 -0.46 18.44
C GLY A 22 -1.74 -1.30 17.53
N ALA A 23 -1.90 -2.58 17.87
CA ALA A 23 -2.77 -3.52 17.16
C ALA A 23 -4.13 -2.92 16.74
N SER A 24 -4.50 -3.12 15.47
CA SER A 24 -5.76 -2.62 14.90
C SER A 24 -6.31 -3.58 13.84
N SER A 25 -7.63 -3.75 13.80
CA SER A 25 -8.35 -4.48 12.75
C SER A 25 -9.22 -3.55 11.88
N THR A 26 -9.00 -2.23 11.96
CA THR A 26 -9.76 -1.24 11.19
C THR A 26 -9.39 -1.32 9.71
N ASP A 27 -10.39 -1.49 8.84
CA ASP A 27 -10.22 -1.39 7.39
C ASP A 27 -9.96 0.08 7.02
N VAL A 28 -8.92 0.32 6.24
CA VAL A 28 -8.49 1.66 5.83
C VAL A 28 -8.66 1.82 4.33
N THR A 29 -9.28 2.92 3.92
CA THR A 29 -9.38 3.32 2.50
C THR A 29 -8.72 4.68 2.30
N PHE A 30 -7.76 4.76 1.39
CA PHE A 30 -7.34 6.05 0.83
C PHE A 30 -8.42 6.55 -0.13
N ALA A 31 -8.92 7.76 0.11
CA ALA A 31 -9.82 8.44 -0.80
C ALA A 31 -9.11 8.77 -2.12
N HIS A 32 -9.88 9.05 -3.16
CA HIS A 32 -9.33 9.51 -4.43
C HIS A 32 -8.48 10.77 -4.23
N ASP A 33 -7.29 10.79 -4.83
CA ASP A 33 -6.30 11.87 -4.73
C ASP A 33 -5.96 12.26 -3.27
N ALA A 34 -6.03 11.29 -2.35
CA ALA A 34 -5.77 11.55 -0.94
C ALA A 34 -4.37 12.10 -0.72
N ALA A 35 -3.35 11.53 -1.39
CA ALA A 35 -1.94 11.80 -1.09
C ALA A 35 -1.67 11.69 0.42
N GLY A 36 -2.28 10.68 1.04
CA GLY A 36 -2.38 10.53 2.48
C GLY A 36 -1.30 9.62 3.05
N THR A 37 -1.30 9.49 4.37
CA THR A 37 -0.37 8.60 5.07
C THR A 37 -1.10 7.72 6.07
N LEU A 38 -0.85 6.41 6.00
CA LEU A 38 -1.19 5.47 7.05
C LEU A 38 0.09 5.10 7.80
N GLN A 39 0.20 5.48 9.07
CA GLN A 39 1.28 5.04 9.96
C GLN A 39 0.81 3.89 10.84
N LEU A 40 1.62 2.85 10.91
CA LEU A 40 1.43 1.68 11.75
C LEU A 40 2.63 1.54 12.69
N ASP A 41 2.41 1.72 14.00
CA ASP A 41 3.46 1.58 15.01
C ASP A 41 3.66 0.12 15.45
N ASP A 42 2.64 -0.71 15.21
CA ASP A 42 2.59 -2.13 15.50
C ASP A 42 1.99 -2.85 14.28
N SER A 43 2.73 -2.80 13.18
CA SER A 43 2.34 -3.33 11.89
C SER A 43 2.23 -4.86 11.90
N PHE A 44 2.86 -5.55 12.84
CA PHE A 44 2.72 -6.99 13.03
C PHE A 44 1.30 -7.41 13.43
N ASP A 45 0.66 -6.63 14.28
CA ASP A 45 -0.69 -6.90 14.81
C ASP A 45 -1.77 -6.08 14.09
N PHE A 46 -1.43 -5.43 12.97
CA PHE A 46 -2.41 -4.85 12.05
C PHE A 46 -3.06 -5.95 11.21
N SER A 47 -4.38 -6.04 11.27
CA SER A 47 -5.18 -7.10 10.61
C SER A 47 -6.30 -6.58 9.71
N GLY A 48 -6.42 -5.25 9.60
CA GLY A 48 -7.36 -4.61 8.68
C GLY A 48 -6.91 -4.72 7.22
N GLN A 49 -7.83 -4.42 6.31
CA GLN A 49 -7.56 -4.30 4.88
C GLN A 49 -7.20 -2.86 4.52
N ILE A 50 -6.35 -2.68 3.52
CA ILE A 50 -5.95 -1.37 3.01
C ILE A 50 -6.34 -1.26 1.54
N GLY A 51 -7.22 -0.32 1.21
CA GLY A 51 -7.71 -0.07 -0.14
C GLY A 51 -7.36 1.32 -0.65
N GLY A 52 -7.40 1.49 -1.98
CA GLY A 52 -7.34 2.81 -2.63
C GLY A 52 -5.95 3.43 -2.75
N ILE A 53 -4.87 2.68 -2.52
CA ILE A 53 -3.51 3.21 -2.58
C ILE A 53 -3.18 3.68 -4.00
N THR A 54 -2.75 4.94 -4.12
CA THR A 54 -2.24 5.58 -5.34
C THR A 54 -0.78 6.01 -5.17
N ASN A 55 -0.20 6.64 -6.19
CA ASN A 55 1.22 7.00 -6.22
C ASN A 55 1.65 8.05 -5.21
N ASP A 56 0.70 8.83 -4.68
CA ASP A 56 0.98 9.89 -3.72
C ASP A 56 0.70 9.46 -2.28
N ASP A 57 0.19 8.24 -2.07
CA ASP A 57 -0.08 7.69 -0.75
C ASP A 57 1.15 6.97 -0.18
N ARG A 58 1.21 6.90 1.15
CA ARG A 58 2.33 6.30 1.88
C ARG A 58 1.85 5.41 3.02
N LEU A 59 2.51 4.27 3.17
CA LEU A 59 2.42 3.45 4.37
C LEU A 59 3.73 3.65 5.15
N GLU A 60 3.65 4.07 6.41
CA GLU A 60 4.80 4.25 7.31
C GLU A 60 4.77 3.13 8.36
N LEU A 61 5.86 2.34 8.45
CA LEU A 61 5.96 1.15 9.31
C LEU A 61 7.04 1.40 10.37
N GLU A 62 6.65 1.92 11.53
CA GLU A 62 7.59 2.39 12.56
C GLU A 62 8.33 1.24 13.27
N ASP A 63 7.86 0.00 13.11
CA ASP A 63 8.43 -1.20 13.70
C ASP A 63 9.25 -2.05 12.71
N ILE A 64 9.38 -1.60 11.45
CA ILE A 64 10.24 -2.23 10.44
C ILE A 64 11.40 -1.29 10.08
N LEU A 65 12.64 -1.69 10.38
CA LEU A 65 13.80 -0.85 10.09
C LEU A 65 14.13 -0.81 8.60
N PHE A 66 14.48 0.37 8.09
CA PHE A 66 14.95 0.50 6.71
C PHE A 66 16.46 0.25 6.62
N GLY A 67 16.87 -0.57 5.64
CA GLY A 67 18.27 -0.88 5.40
C GLY A 67 18.49 -1.77 4.17
N ALA A 68 19.73 -2.15 3.93
CA ALA A 68 20.11 -2.94 2.75
C ALA A 68 19.44 -4.33 2.68
N GLY A 69 18.92 -4.84 3.80
CA GLY A 69 18.21 -6.11 3.89
C GLY A 69 16.68 -5.98 3.82
N THR A 70 16.13 -4.76 3.76
CA THR A 70 14.68 -4.57 3.77
C THR A 70 14.08 -4.97 2.42
N THR A 71 13.05 -5.80 2.47
CA THR A 71 12.39 -6.38 1.28
C THR A 71 10.90 -6.16 1.31
N ALA A 72 10.29 -6.09 0.13
CA ALA A 72 8.85 -6.10 -0.07
C ALA A 72 8.49 -7.13 -1.14
N VAL A 73 7.50 -7.96 -0.86
CA VAL A 73 7.00 -8.99 -1.78
C VAL A 73 5.47 -8.92 -1.80
N TYR A 74 4.91 -8.62 -2.97
CA TYR A 74 3.47 -8.64 -3.18
C TYR A 74 3.01 -9.94 -3.85
N GLN A 75 1.97 -10.55 -3.28
CA GLN A 75 1.35 -11.76 -3.79
C GLN A 75 -0.15 -11.50 -4.00
N ALA A 76 -0.58 -11.44 -5.26
CA ALA A 76 -1.99 -11.24 -5.59
C ALA A 76 -2.85 -12.44 -5.19
N ASN A 77 -4.09 -12.17 -4.77
CA ASN A 77 -5.11 -13.18 -4.54
C ASN A 77 -5.51 -13.86 -5.85
N GLN A 78 -5.93 -15.13 -5.79
CA GLN A 78 -6.31 -15.90 -6.98
C GLN A 78 -7.51 -15.31 -7.73
N ASP A 79 -8.38 -14.59 -7.03
CA ASP A 79 -9.57 -13.94 -7.60
C ASP A 79 -9.30 -12.52 -8.13
N GLY A 80 -8.07 -12.01 -7.96
CA GLY A 80 -7.67 -10.67 -8.39
C GLY A 80 -8.29 -9.53 -7.57
N SER A 81 -8.91 -9.80 -6.42
CA SER A 81 -9.55 -8.80 -5.56
C SER A 81 -8.57 -7.94 -4.75
N GLY A 82 -7.30 -8.35 -4.71
CA GLY A 82 -6.34 -7.86 -3.73
C GLY A 82 -5.08 -8.69 -3.70
N GLY A 83 -4.37 -8.63 -2.58
CA GLY A 83 -3.21 -9.44 -2.31
C GLY A 83 -2.59 -9.18 -0.94
N THR A 84 -1.53 -9.89 -0.64
CA THR A 84 -0.73 -9.68 0.56
C THR A 84 0.59 -9.02 0.19
N LEU A 85 0.86 -7.86 0.77
CA LEU A 85 2.18 -7.22 0.72
C LEU A 85 2.95 -7.59 1.98
N THR A 86 4.01 -8.37 1.83
CA THR A 86 4.90 -8.74 2.93
C THR A 86 6.13 -7.85 2.92
N ILE A 87 6.41 -7.17 4.04
CA ILE A 87 7.60 -6.34 4.22
C ILE A 87 8.44 -6.95 5.35
N SER A 88 9.76 -7.02 5.19
CA SER A 88 10.66 -7.49 6.25
C SER A 88 12.00 -6.79 6.22
N ASP A 89 12.56 -6.46 7.39
CA ASP A 89 13.93 -5.97 7.57
C ASP A 89 14.98 -7.09 7.79
N GLY A 90 14.52 -8.36 7.72
CA GLY A 90 15.31 -9.56 8.00
C GLY A 90 15.23 -10.07 9.44
N THR A 91 14.71 -9.26 10.37
CA THR A 91 14.43 -9.64 11.78
C THR A 91 12.94 -9.56 12.08
N HIS A 92 12.33 -8.48 11.63
CA HIS A 92 10.94 -8.08 11.75
C HIS A 92 10.24 -8.22 10.40
N GLY A 93 8.92 -8.36 10.41
CA GLY A 93 8.13 -8.36 9.19
C GLY A 93 6.64 -8.32 9.43
N THR A 94 5.93 -7.67 8.52
CA THR A 94 4.48 -7.54 8.52
C THR A 94 3.90 -8.07 7.21
N ALA A 95 2.64 -8.50 7.25
CA ALA A 95 1.85 -8.91 6.11
C ALA A 95 0.60 -8.01 6.04
N LEU A 96 0.59 -7.06 5.11
CA LEU A 96 -0.51 -6.13 4.92
C LEU A 96 -1.48 -6.67 3.86
N HIS A 97 -2.76 -6.67 4.20
CA HIS A 97 -3.83 -7.13 3.32
C HIS A 97 -4.31 -5.97 2.45
N LEU A 98 -4.05 -6.03 1.14
CA LEU A 98 -4.41 -4.97 0.20
C LEU A 98 -5.65 -5.34 -0.59
N VAL A 99 -6.54 -4.37 -0.78
CA VAL A 99 -7.73 -4.45 -1.64
C VAL A 99 -7.48 -3.65 -2.90
N GLY A 100 -7.75 -4.28 -4.05
CA GLY A 100 -7.52 -3.72 -5.38
C GLY A 100 -6.42 -4.44 -6.17
N SER A 101 -6.22 -3.99 -7.41
CA SER A 101 -5.24 -4.58 -8.33
C SER A 101 -3.93 -3.82 -8.28
N TYR A 102 -2.86 -4.48 -7.83
CA TYR A 102 -1.52 -3.89 -7.75
C TYR A 102 -0.51 -4.68 -8.58
N ASP A 103 0.43 -3.97 -9.22
CA ASP A 103 1.63 -4.57 -9.81
C ASP A 103 2.66 -4.85 -8.70
N ALA A 104 3.19 -6.06 -8.64
CA ALA A 104 4.18 -6.43 -7.63
C ALA A 104 5.46 -5.57 -7.69
N ASN A 105 5.85 -5.12 -8.88
CA ASN A 105 6.98 -4.22 -9.10
C ASN A 105 6.61 -2.75 -8.85
N GLY A 106 5.35 -2.44 -8.53
CA GLY A 106 4.91 -1.09 -8.21
C GLY A 106 5.36 -0.62 -6.82
N PHE A 107 5.50 -1.54 -5.87
CA PHE A 107 5.90 -1.19 -4.50
C PHE A 107 7.37 -0.74 -4.42
N LYS A 108 7.62 0.32 -3.65
CA LYS A 108 8.94 0.89 -3.41
C LYS A 108 9.13 1.11 -1.92
N LEU A 109 10.32 0.80 -1.44
CA LEU A 109 10.73 1.01 -0.05
C LEU A 109 11.69 2.19 0.03
N ALA A 110 11.54 3.00 1.08
CA ALA A 110 12.44 4.08 1.41
C ALA A 110 12.54 4.25 2.93
N ASP A 111 13.57 4.97 3.35
CA ASP A 111 13.66 5.53 4.70
C ASP A 111 12.53 6.57 4.89
N ASP A 112 11.88 6.57 6.05
CA ASP A 112 10.86 7.54 6.43
C ASP A 112 11.45 8.89 6.90
N GLY A 113 12.76 8.96 7.10
CA GLY A 113 13.50 10.07 7.68
C GLY A 113 13.96 9.82 9.12
N GLN A 114 13.52 8.73 9.73
CA GLN A 114 13.81 8.32 11.10
C GLN A 114 14.52 6.96 11.17
N GLY A 115 14.74 6.30 10.03
CA GLY A 115 15.34 4.97 9.93
C GLY A 115 14.31 3.83 9.88
N HIS A 116 13.02 4.16 9.79
CA HIS A 116 11.93 3.21 9.63
C HIS A 116 11.55 3.07 8.15
N THR A 117 10.78 2.03 7.85
CA THR A 117 10.43 1.69 6.47
C THR A 117 9.16 2.39 6.08
N ALA A 118 9.23 3.10 4.97
CA ALA A 118 8.05 3.59 4.28
C ALA A 118 7.86 2.92 2.93
N VAL A 119 6.60 2.63 2.62
CA VAL A 119 6.16 2.02 1.38
C VAL A 119 5.40 3.06 0.54
N SER A 120 5.75 3.16 -0.74
CA SER A 120 4.94 3.83 -1.75
C SER A 120 4.61 2.88 -2.90
N TYR A 121 3.56 3.21 -3.66
CA TYR A 121 3.12 2.42 -4.80
C TYR A 121 3.23 3.23 -6.10
N ASN A 122 4.23 2.93 -6.93
CA ASN A 122 4.41 3.56 -8.23
C ASN A 122 4.44 2.47 -9.32
N PRO A 123 3.28 2.09 -9.89
CA PRO A 123 3.26 1.14 -10.99
C PRO A 123 4.00 1.75 -12.18
N ALA A 124 4.71 0.91 -12.94
CA ALA A 124 5.36 1.38 -14.16
C ALA A 124 4.32 2.04 -15.07
N GLU A 125 4.60 3.27 -15.51
CA GLU A 125 3.73 3.91 -16.49
C GLU A 125 3.69 3.05 -17.76
N PHE A 126 2.49 2.79 -18.26
CA PHE A 126 2.32 2.09 -19.51
C PHE A 126 2.75 3.00 -20.66
N THR A 127 4.04 2.97 -20.99
CA THR A 127 4.56 3.67 -22.16
C THR A 127 4.18 2.89 -23.41
N LEU A 128 3.14 3.34 -24.11
CA LEU A 128 2.81 2.81 -25.43
C LEU A 128 3.87 3.27 -26.42
N THR A 129 4.99 2.56 -26.47
CA THR A 129 6.03 2.76 -27.46
C THR A 129 5.52 2.19 -28.80
N GLY A 130 4.66 2.94 -29.50
CA GLY A 130 4.10 2.46 -30.77
C GLY A 130 2.95 3.24 -31.40
N VAL A 131 2.21 4.10 -30.68
CA VAL A 131 1.24 4.98 -31.33
C VAL A 131 1.90 6.30 -31.69
N GLY A 132 2.39 6.41 -32.92
CA GLY A 132 2.61 7.74 -33.50
C GLY A 132 1.29 8.52 -33.51
N ASN A 133 1.35 9.83 -33.34
CA ASN A 133 0.21 10.78 -33.29
C ASN A 133 -0.61 10.85 -34.60
N GLY A 134 -0.99 9.72 -35.22
CA GLY A 134 -1.50 9.70 -36.59
C GLY A 134 -2.41 8.53 -36.99
N ALA A 135 -2.91 7.69 -36.07
CA ALA A 135 -3.95 6.71 -36.42
C ALA A 135 -4.77 6.25 -35.22
N ILE A 136 -5.68 7.11 -34.73
CA ILE A 136 -6.95 6.58 -34.22
C ILE A 136 -7.87 6.38 -35.43
N SER A 137 -7.74 5.24 -36.10
CA SER A 137 -8.81 4.80 -37.00
C SER A 137 -9.95 4.31 -36.12
N SER A 138 -11.07 5.04 -36.13
CA SER A 138 -12.31 4.60 -35.52
C SER A 138 -12.78 3.32 -36.20
N ASP A 139 -12.40 2.17 -35.67
CA ASP A 139 -13.05 0.90 -35.99
C ASP A 139 -13.02 -0.02 -34.76
N PHE A 140 -13.80 0.36 -33.76
CA PHE A 140 -14.26 -0.59 -32.74
C PHE A 140 -15.51 -1.28 -33.30
N VAL A 141 -15.32 -2.43 -33.92
CA VAL A 141 -16.38 -3.40 -34.16
C VAL A 141 -15.95 -4.71 -33.53
N VAL A 142 -16.60 -5.07 -32.42
CA VAL A 142 -16.86 -6.45 -32.02
C VAL A 142 -18.35 -6.58 -31.78
#